data_AF-A0A9D8DER7-F1
#
_entry.id   AF-A0A9D8DER7-F1
#
_cell.length_a   1.000
_cell.length_b   1.000
_cell.length_c   1.000
_cell.angle_alpha   90.00
_cell.angle_beta   90.00
_cell.angle_gamma   90.00
#
_symmetry.space_group_name_H-M   'P 1'
#
loop_
_entity.id
_entity.type
_entity.pdbx_description
1 polymer ?
#
loop_
_entity_poly.entity_id
_entity_poly.type
_entity_poly.pdbx_seq_one_letter_code
_entity_poly.pdbx_strand_id
1 'polypeptide(L)'
;MEEPPGRTLATLRRASYESYLITPEEFIDAGDQVLMLVHVRARTIRDGVGVEHAPAALFEVRDGRIHRARFFLERALALAAAGMEPPPAGGWRSYHWGT
;
A
#
# COMPACT_ATOMS: atom_id res chain seq x y z
N MET A 1 -3.32 12.14 -39.99
CA MET A 1 -2.36 11.41 -39.15
C MET A 1 -2.81 11.65 -37.74
N GLU A 2 -3.70 10.79 -37.26
CA GLU A 2 -4.38 10.95 -35.97
C GLU A 2 -3.44 10.52 -34.84
N GLU A 3 -3.34 11.35 -33.80
CA GLU A 3 -2.72 10.95 -32.54
C GLU A 3 -3.61 9.92 -31.81
N PRO A 4 -3.05 8.86 -31.21
CA PRO A 4 -3.85 7.94 -30.42
C PRO A 4 -4.14 8.52 -29.03
N PRO A 5 -5.32 8.25 -28.44
CA PRO A 5 -5.68 8.74 -27.13
C PRO A 5 -5.05 7.88 -26.04
N GLY A 6 -4.51 8.54 -25.03
CA GLY A 6 -3.97 7.89 -23.83
C GLY A 6 -2.53 8.31 -23.60
N ARG A 7 -2.34 9.50 -23.01
CA ARG A 7 -1.10 9.86 -22.31
C ARG A 7 -0.89 8.88 -21.15
N THR A 8 -0.37 7.70 -21.44
CA THR A 8 0.41 6.96 -20.46
C THR A 8 1.64 7.79 -20.21
N LEU A 9 1.88 8.12 -18.94
CA LEU A 9 2.97 8.95 -18.44
C LEU A 9 4.32 8.39 -18.94
N ALA A 10 4.70 8.78 -20.15
CA ALA A 10 6.02 8.56 -20.67
C ALA A 10 6.98 9.29 -19.72
N THR A 11 7.97 8.55 -19.23
CA THR A 11 9.10 9.03 -18.41
C THR A 11 8.98 8.88 -16.89
N LEU A 12 8.70 7.67 -16.40
CA LEU A 12 9.42 7.15 -15.23
C LEU A 12 10.30 5.97 -15.67
N ARG A 13 11.47 6.30 -16.24
CA ARG A 13 12.52 5.38 -16.70
C ARG A 13 13.23 4.63 -15.55
N ARG A 14 12.48 4.20 -14.53
CA ARG A 14 12.96 3.45 -13.35
C ARG A 14 11.90 2.56 -12.68
N ALA A 15 10.67 2.46 -13.20
CA ALA A 15 9.72 1.52 -12.63
C ALA A 15 10.12 0.09 -13.04
N SER A 16 10.47 -0.78 -12.09
CA SER A 16 10.72 -2.20 -12.37
C SER A 16 9.46 -2.97 -12.76
N TYR A 17 8.29 -2.32 -12.75
CA TYR A 17 6.97 -2.93 -12.88
C TYR A 17 6.18 -2.40 -14.10
N GLU A 18 5.65 -3.33 -14.88
CA GLU A 18 4.70 -3.12 -15.99
C GLU A 18 3.32 -2.73 -15.45
N SER A 19 2.92 -3.32 -14.33
CA SER A 19 1.71 -2.95 -13.58
C SER A 19 1.99 -3.01 -12.09
N TYR A 20 1.40 -2.09 -11.32
CA TYR A 20 1.51 -2.07 -9.86
C TYR A 20 0.20 -1.53 -9.27
N LEU A 21 -0.55 -2.40 -8.60
CA LEU A 21 -1.83 -2.09 -7.98
C LEU A 21 -1.69 -2.22 -6.47
N ILE A 22 -2.06 -1.17 -5.75
CA ILE A 22 -2.14 -1.08 -4.30
C ILE A 22 -3.62 -1.04 -3.96
N THR A 23 -4.11 -2.05 -3.25
CA THR A 23 -5.48 -2.09 -2.75
C THR A 23 -5.44 -1.97 -1.23
N PRO A 24 -5.95 -0.88 -0.64
CA PRO A 24 -6.14 -0.80 0.80
C PRO A 24 -7.10 -1.90 1.25
N GLU A 25 -6.71 -2.66 2.26
CA GLU A 25 -7.55 -3.68 2.88
C GLU A 25 -8.25 -3.16 4.14
N GLU A 26 -7.53 -2.39 4.95
CA GLU A 26 -8.02 -1.90 6.23
C GLU A 26 -7.30 -0.61 6.62
N PHE A 27 -8.03 0.30 7.27
CA PHE A 27 -7.49 1.49 7.91
C PHE A 27 -7.74 1.39 9.41
N ILE A 28 -6.67 1.46 10.18
CA ILE A 28 -6.69 1.32 11.64
C ILE A 28 -6.29 2.68 12.22
N ASP A 29 -7.17 3.24 13.05
CA ASP A 29 -6.90 4.44 13.82
C ASP A 29 -5.96 4.11 14.99
N ALA A 30 -4.84 4.84 15.07
CA ALA A 30 -3.84 4.75 16.12
C ALA A 30 -3.54 6.14 16.72
N GLY A 31 -4.58 6.98 16.89
CA GLY A 31 -4.48 8.33 17.45
C GLY A 31 -4.04 9.35 16.39
N ASP A 32 -2.88 9.98 16.59
CA ASP A 32 -2.28 10.90 15.59
C ASP A 32 -1.69 10.14 14.38
N GLN A 33 -1.97 8.84 14.27
CA GLN A 33 -1.47 7.95 13.24
C GLN A 33 -2.60 7.14 12.62
N VAL A 34 -2.45 6.84 11.33
CA VAL A 34 -3.32 5.93 10.59
C VAL A 34 -2.47 4.82 10.01
N LEU A 35 -2.75 3.59 10.42
CA LEU A 35 -2.13 2.39 9.85
C LEU A 35 -3.02 1.85 8.72
N MET A 36 -2.48 1.78 7.51
CA MET A 36 -3.15 1.21 6.34
C MET A 36 -2.54 -0.16 6.03
N LEU A 37 -3.37 -1.21 6.13
CA LEU A 37 -3.02 -2.53 5.63
C LEU A 37 -3.33 -2.60 4.14
N VAL A 38 -2.44 -3.22 3.37
CA VAL A 38 -2.47 -3.16 1.91
C VAL A 38 -2.27 -4.54 1.32
N HIS A 39 -2.97 -4.80 0.22
CA HIS A 39 -2.65 -5.86 -0.72
C HIS A 39 -2.03 -5.29 -1.99
N VAL A 40 -0.87 -5.80 -2.39
CA VAL A 40 -0.16 -5.34 -3.58
C VAL A 40 -0.11 -6.46 -4.61
N ARG A 41 -0.47 -6.13 -5.84
CA ARG A 41 -0.26 -6.96 -7.04
C ARG A 41 0.55 -6.18 -8.06
N ALA A 42 1.65 -6.76 -8.51
CA ALA A 42 2.52 -6.14 -9.50
C ALA A 42 3.00 -7.16 -10.54
N ARG A 43 3.44 -6.67 -11.70
CA ARG A 43 4.14 -7.45 -12.73
C ARG A 43 5.41 -6.73 -13.12
N THR A 44 6.53 -7.42 -13.20
CA THR A 44 7.82 -6.81 -13.56
C THR A 44 7.93 -6.55 -15.07
N ILE A 45 8.63 -5.49 -15.48
CA ILE A 45 8.83 -5.15 -16.91
C ILE A 45 9.73 -6.17 -17.61
N ARG A 46 10.75 -6.69 -16.92
CA ARG A 46 11.83 -7.44 -17.54
C ARG A 46 11.40 -8.84 -18.00
N ASP A 47 10.58 -9.49 -17.20
CA ASP A 47 10.26 -10.92 -17.30
C ASP A 47 8.77 -11.21 -17.05
N GLY A 48 7.94 -10.18 -16.79
CA GLY A 48 6.50 -10.34 -16.59
C GLY A 48 6.14 -11.11 -15.31
N VAL A 49 7.10 -11.29 -14.39
CA VAL A 49 6.92 -12.04 -13.14
C VAL A 49 5.90 -11.32 -12.26
N GLY A 50 4.88 -12.08 -11.86
CA GLY A 50 3.88 -11.63 -10.90
C GLY A 50 4.47 -11.55 -9.49
N VAL A 51 4.27 -10.41 -8.83
CA VAL A 51 4.64 -10.18 -7.43
C VAL A 51 3.36 -9.84 -6.67
N GLU A 52 3.08 -10.61 -5.62
CA GLU A 52 1.94 -10.40 -4.73
C GLU A 52 2.43 -10.41 -3.29
N HIS A 53 2.08 -9.38 -2.52
CA HIS A 53 2.47 -9.26 -1.11
C HIS A 53 1.51 -8.36 -0.33
N ALA A 54 1.61 -8.41 0.99
CA ALA A 54 0.65 -7.83 1.91
C ALA A 54 1.30 -6.79 2.86
N PRO A 55 1.85 -5.67 2.35
CA PRO A 55 2.57 -4.69 3.17
C PRO A 55 1.62 -3.83 4.02
N ALA A 56 2.21 -2.88 4.76
CA ALA A 56 1.47 -1.84 5.47
C ALA A 56 2.16 -0.48 5.37
N ALA A 57 1.39 0.59 5.50
CA ALA A 57 1.87 1.95 5.57
C ALA A 57 1.35 2.63 6.85
N LEU A 58 2.23 3.30 7.59
CA LEU A 58 1.88 4.09 8.76
C LEU A 58 2.02 5.58 8.42
N PHE A 59 0.93 6.31 8.56
CA PHE A 59 0.87 7.74 8.31
C PHE A 59 0.76 8.49 9.64
N GLU A 60 1.61 9.47 9.85
CA GLU A 60 1.45 10.44 10.94
C GLU A 60 0.67 11.65 10.38
N VAL A 61 -0.45 11.95 11.03
CA VAL A 61 -1.41 12.97 10.59
C VAL A 61 -1.38 14.12 11.58
N ARG A 62 -1.23 15.35 11.07
CA ARG A 62 -1.30 16.58 11.84
C ARG A 62 -2.10 17.61 11.07
N ASP A 63 -3.04 18.26 11.73
CA ASP A 63 -3.92 19.28 11.14
C ASP A 63 -4.64 18.76 9.87
N GLY A 64 -5.08 17.49 9.89
CA GLY A 64 -5.76 16.82 8.77
C GLY A 64 -4.87 16.49 7.57
N ARG A 65 -3.54 16.60 7.69
CA ARG A 65 -2.58 16.31 6.61
C ARG A 65 -1.57 15.27 7.05
N ILE A 66 -1.18 14.40 6.11
CA ILE A 66 -0.07 13.47 6.31
C ILE A 66 1.23 14.26 6.31
N HIS A 67 1.93 14.28 7.44
CA HIS A 67 3.25 14.94 7.53
C HIS A 67 4.41 13.95 7.48
N ARG A 68 4.16 12.65 7.69
CA ARG A 68 5.14 11.57 7.55
C ARG A 68 4.46 10.26 7.16
N ALA A 69 5.12 9.52 6.26
CA ALA A 69 4.70 8.19 5.83
C ALA A 69 5.87 7.21 6.03
N ARG A 70 5.58 6.03 6.58
CA ARG A 70 6.52 4.92 6.71
C ARG A 70 5.90 3.67 6.08
N PHE A 71 6.67 2.99 5.24
CA PHE A 71 6.22 1.78 4.54
C PHE A 71 6.97 0.57 5.09
N PHE A 72 6.22 -0.51 5.34
CA PHE A 72 6.73 -1.75 5.90
C PHE A 72 6.30 -2.91 5.01
N LEU A 73 7.25 -3.75 4.61
CA LEU A 73 6.93 -4.99 3.89
C LEU A 73 6.20 -5.99 4.80
N GLU A 74 6.46 -5.94 6.11
CA GLU A 74 5.86 -6.81 7.11
C GLU A 74 4.89 -6.04 8.00
N ARG A 75 3.64 -6.49 8.09
CA ARG A 75 2.58 -5.83 8.88
C ARG A 75 2.89 -5.77 10.37
N ALA A 76 3.56 -6.80 10.90
CA ALA A 76 3.92 -6.86 12.32
C ALA A 76 4.84 -5.69 12.72
N LEU A 77 5.79 -5.32 11.85
CA LEU A 77 6.67 -4.16 12.09
C LEU A 77 5.89 -2.85 12.06
N ALA A 78 4.90 -2.74 11.17
CA ALA A 78 4.04 -1.55 11.10
C ALA A 78 3.16 -1.39 12.35
N LEU A 79 2.59 -2.50 12.83
CA LEU A 79 1.81 -2.54 14.06
C LEU A 79 2.66 -2.15 15.27
N ALA A 80 3.83 -2.76 15.43
CA ALA A 80 4.77 -2.39 16.50
C ALA A 80 5.17 -0.90 16.42
N ALA A 81 5.39 -0.38 15.21
CA ALA A 81 5.72 1.02 14.98
C ALA A 81 4.56 1.99 15.27
N ALA A 82 3.32 1.50 15.24
CA ALA A 82 2.10 2.20 15.64
C ALA A 82 1.79 2.02 17.14
N GLY A 83 2.66 1.34 17.90
CA GLY A 83 2.44 1.04 19.32
C GLY A 83 1.37 -0.04 19.56
N MET A 84 1.08 -0.85 18.54
CA MET A 84 0.07 -1.91 18.58
C MET A 84 0.74 -3.28 18.63
N GLU A 85 0.09 -4.23 19.31
CA GLU A 85 0.51 -5.62 19.31
C GLU A 85 -0.12 -6.35 18.10
N PRO A 86 0.61 -7.25 17.41
CA PRO A 86 0.03 -8.00 16.31
C PRO A 86 -1.12 -8.88 16.81
N PRO A 87 -2.18 -9.05 16.01
CA PRO A 87 -3.25 -9.96 16.37
C PRO A 87 -2.68 -11.39 16.53
N PRO A 88 -3.25 -12.22 17.42
CA PRO A 88 -2.88 -13.62 17.52
C PRO A 88 -3.03 -14.30 16.15
N ALA A 89 -2.20 -15.32 15.89
CA ALA A 89 -2.19 -16.04 14.62
C ALA A 89 -3.63 -16.46 14.23
N GLY A 90 -4.13 -15.92 13.11
CA GLY A 90 -5.49 -16.15 12.60
C GLY A 90 -6.50 -15.01 12.81
N GLY A 91 -6.12 -13.90 13.44
CA GLY A 91 -7.01 -12.79 13.80
C GLY A 91 -7.25 -11.70 12.75
N TRP A 92 -6.71 -11.82 11.53
CA TRP A 92 -6.94 -10.80 10.50
C TRP A 92 -8.38 -10.87 10.00
N ARG A 93 -9.21 -9.91 10.40
CA ARG A 93 -10.56 -9.73 9.84
C ARG A 93 -10.50 -8.64 8.78
N SER A 94 -10.52 -9.03 7.51
CA SER A 94 -10.69 -8.08 6.41
C SER A 94 -12.08 -7.41 6.52
N TYR A 95 -12.12 -6.12 6.83
CA TYR A 95 -13.32 -5.32 6.66
C TYR A 95 -13.32 -4.73 5.25
N HIS A 96 -13.99 -5.42 4.32
CA HIS A 96 -14.27 -4.84 3.00
C HIS A 96 -15.27 -3.70 3.15
N TRP A 97 -14.84 -2.47 2.86
CA TRP A 97 -15.78 -1.36 2.69
C TRP A 97 -16.43 -1.50 1.30
N GLY A 98 -17.68 -1.96 1.28
CA GLY A 98 -18.54 -1.91 0.09
C GLY A 98 -19.07 -0.50 -0.13
N THR A 99 -19.13 -0.10 -1.40
CA THR A 99 -19.74 1.15 -1.91
C THR A 99 -21.23 1.25 -1.66
#